data_AF-A0A0F9ICW9-F1
#
_entry.id   AF-A0A0F9ICW9-F1
#
_cell.length_a   1.000
_cell.length_b   1.000
_cell.length_c   1.000
_cell.angle_alpha   90.00
_cell.angle_beta   90.00
_cell.angle_gamma   90.00
#
_symmetry.space_group_name_H-M   'P 1'
#
loop_
_entity.id
_entity.type
_entity.pdbx_description
1 polymer ?
#
loop_
_entity_poly.entity_id
_entity_poly.type
_entity_poly.pdbx_seq_one_letter_code
_entity_poly.pdbx_strand_id
1 'polypeptide(L)'
;MLPEKGIVVPGDLVIGADSHTCTYGALGIFSTGVGSTDLAACFATGKVWLKVPEAIKFVFNGKLNKWVSGKDLILYVIGKIGVDGARYKSMEFTGPVITALSMDDRLTICNMTVEAGAKNGIIEPDDCTEEYISSRARRKYKLYSSDDDCKYCDIYEYDVNNISPQVALPSSPENTRPVEDLSDIGIDQVVIGSCTNGRISDLRIAAQIIKDKKIHPSVRLIVIPATQDIYLEAVKEGLIEIFVNAEGVVSTPTCGPCLGGHMGVLAEGERALSTTNRNFTGRMGHPKAEIYLCSPAVAAASAITGKITHPEYID
;
A
#
# COMPACT_ATOMS: atom_id res chain seq x y z
N MET A 1 -3.15 4.76 -11.60
CA MET A 1 -3.49 5.07 -13.01
C MET A 1 -4.54 4.13 -13.58
N LEU A 2 -4.29 2.82 -13.73
CA LEU A 2 -5.22 1.90 -14.45
C LEU A 2 -6.67 1.91 -13.90
N PRO A 3 -6.89 1.77 -12.57
CA PRO A 3 -8.21 1.97 -11.95
C PRO A 3 -8.78 3.39 -12.12
N GLU A 4 -7.96 4.40 -11.86
CA GLU A 4 -8.33 5.82 -11.92
C GLU A 4 -8.84 6.24 -13.31
N LYS A 5 -8.26 5.69 -14.38
CA LYS A 5 -8.67 5.97 -15.77
C LYS A 5 -9.81 5.05 -16.25
N GLY A 6 -10.30 4.13 -15.41
CA GLY A 6 -11.36 3.16 -15.73
C GLY A 6 -11.00 2.19 -16.84
N ILE A 7 -9.70 1.86 -16.98
CA ILE A 7 -9.20 0.89 -17.96
C ILE A 7 -9.47 -0.53 -17.46
N VAL A 8 -9.30 -0.74 -16.16
CA VAL A 8 -9.65 -1.98 -15.45
C VAL A 8 -10.92 -1.73 -14.65
N VAL A 9 -11.84 -2.68 -14.68
CA VAL A 9 -13.17 -2.59 -14.05
C VAL A 9 -13.54 -3.92 -13.39
N PRO A 10 -14.45 -3.94 -12.39
CA PRO A 10 -14.83 -5.17 -11.69
C PRO A 10 -15.18 -6.34 -12.62
N GLY A 11 -14.78 -7.55 -12.21
CA GLY A 11 -15.00 -8.77 -12.96
C GLY A 11 -14.04 -9.02 -14.12
N ASP A 12 -13.04 -8.14 -14.31
CA ASP A 12 -11.95 -8.39 -15.23
C ASP A 12 -10.99 -9.49 -14.75
N LEU A 13 -10.30 -10.07 -15.72
CA LEU A 13 -9.04 -10.78 -15.52
C LEU A 13 -7.91 -9.88 -16.05
N VAL A 14 -7.03 -9.39 -15.16
CA VAL A 14 -5.94 -8.47 -15.52
C VAL A 14 -4.58 -9.13 -15.32
N ILE A 15 -3.77 -9.09 -16.37
CA ILE A 15 -2.39 -9.54 -16.37
C ILE A 15 -1.48 -8.33 -16.62
N GLY A 16 -0.42 -8.18 -15.84
CA GLY A 16 0.51 -7.05 -15.95
C GLY A 16 1.97 -7.47 -15.85
N ALA A 17 2.85 -6.63 -16.39
CA ALA A 17 4.31 -6.81 -16.34
C ALA A 17 4.91 -6.51 -14.95
N ASP A 18 4.10 -6.01 -14.03
CA ASP A 18 4.51 -5.59 -12.70
C ASP A 18 3.99 -6.56 -11.63
N SER A 19 4.83 -6.84 -10.62
CA SER A 19 4.47 -7.76 -9.54
C SER A 19 3.24 -7.31 -8.76
N HIS A 20 3.02 -6.00 -8.62
CA HIS A 20 1.94 -5.42 -7.84
C HIS A 20 0.68 -5.17 -8.67
N THR A 21 0.57 -5.80 -9.84
CA THR A 21 -0.69 -5.85 -10.61
C THR A 21 -1.86 -6.35 -9.75
N CYS A 22 -1.60 -7.17 -8.73
CA CYS A 22 -2.56 -7.64 -7.72
C CYS A 22 -3.33 -6.52 -6.98
N THR A 23 -2.85 -5.28 -7.06
CA THR A 23 -3.53 -4.09 -6.53
C THR A 23 -4.99 -4.01 -6.98
N TYR A 24 -5.30 -4.41 -8.21
CA TYR A 24 -6.63 -4.20 -8.80
C TYR A 24 -7.70 -5.10 -8.20
N GLY A 25 -7.33 -6.14 -7.47
CA GLY A 25 -8.31 -6.97 -6.78
C GLY A 25 -9.06 -6.25 -5.66
N ALA A 26 -8.64 -5.03 -5.28
CA ALA A 26 -9.48 -4.14 -4.47
C ALA A 26 -10.82 -3.78 -5.14
N LEU A 27 -10.91 -3.90 -6.47
CA LEU A 27 -12.12 -3.70 -7.27
C LEU A 27 -12.86 -5.02 -7.58
N GLY A 28 -12.56 -6.13 -6.90
CA GLY A 28 -13.07 -7.46 -7.23
C GLY A 28 -12.57 -7.99 -8.59
N ILE A 29 -11.33 -7.66 -8.94
CA ILE A 29 -10.68 -8.10 -10.19
C ILE A 29 -9.70 -9.22 -9.85
N PHE A 30 -9.68 -10.29 -10.63
CA PHE A 30 -8.55 -11.22 -10.55
C PHE A 30 -7.37 -10.58 -11.29
N SER A 31 -6.34 -10.18 -10.55
CA SER A 31 -5.21 -9.43 -11.11
C SER A 31 -3.87 -10.00 -10.67
N THR A 32 -2.95 -10.21 -11.61
CA THR A 32 -1.67 -10.84 -11.27
C THR A 32 -0.53 -10.41 -12.19
N GLY A 33 0.67 -10.32 -11.62
CA GLY A 33 1.89 -10.09 -12.37
C GLY A 33 2.32 -11.34 -13.13
N VAL A 34 2.91 -11.16 -14.30
CA VAL A 34 3.52 -12.22 -15.12
C VAL A 34 4.87 -11.78 -15.69
N GLY A 35 5.67 -12.76 -16.12
CA GLY A 35 6.94 -12.50 -16.80
C GLY A 35 6.75 -11.97 -18.23
N SER A 36 7.84 -11.50 -18.82
CA SER A 36 7.86 -10.97 -20.19
C SER A 36 7.39 -11.99 -21.25
N THR A 37 7.72 -13.27 -21.08
CA THR A 37 7.29 -14.34 -21.99
C THR A 37 5.78 -14.54 -21.99
N ASP A 38 5.16 -14.61 -20.80
CA ASP A 38 3.71 -14.73 -20.67
C ASP A 38 3.01 -13.51 -21.24
N LEU A 39 3.55 -12.31 -20.97
CA LEU A 39 3.00 -11.08 -21.52
C LEU A 39 3.07 -11.04 -23.05
N ALA A 40 4.17 -11.51 -23.64
CA ALA A 40 4.30 -11.64 -25.10
C ALA A 40 3.27 -12.62 -25.68
N ALA A 41 3.03 -13.75 -25.00
CA ALA A 41 1.98 -14.69 -25.40
C ALA A 41 0.57 -14.07 -25.29
N CYS A 42 0.30 -13.30 -24.24
CA CYS A 42 -0.95 -12.54 -24.09
C CYS A 42 -1.13 -11.55 -25.24
N PHE A 43 -0.09 -10.81 -25.63
CA PHE A 43 -0.15 -9.88 -26.76
C PHE A 43 -0.40 -10.59 -28.09
N ALA A 44 0.21 -11.77 -28.29
CA ALA A 44 0.05 -12.54 -29.52
C ALA A 44 -1.34 -13.21 -29.63
N THR A 45 -1.93 -13.62 -28.51
CA THR A 45 -3.10 -14.53 -28.52
C THR A 45 -4.36 -13.98 -27.84
N GLY A 46 -4.23 -12.93 -27.05
CA GLY A 46 -5.29 -12.45 -26.16
C GLY A 46 -5.63 -13.42 -25.02
N LYS A 47 -4.78 -14.42 -24.75
CA LYS A 47 -5.04 -15.50 -23.79
C LYS A 47 -3.83 -15.75 -22.89
N VAL A 48 -4.10 -16.29 -21.70
CA VAL A 48 -3.09 -16.70 -20.71
C VAL A 48 -3.51 -18.02 -20.07
N TRP A 49 -2.53 -18.84 -19.69
CA TRP A 49 -2.77 -20.04 -18.89
C TRP A 49 -2.50 -19.75 -17.43
N LEU A 50 -3.50 -19.95 -16.58
CA LEU A 50 -3.39 -19.79 -15.14
C LEU A 50 -3.90 -21.05 -14.45
N LYS A 51 -3.16 -21.51 -13.44
CA LYS A 51 -3.70 -22.47 -12.47
C LYS A 51 -4.61 -21.70 -11.53
N VAL A 52 -5.84 -22.16 -11.34
CA VAL A 52 -6.77 -21.60 -10.36
C VAL A 52 -6.15 -21.75 -8.96
N PRO A 53 -5.92 -20.66 -8.22
CA PRO A 53 -5.35 -20.73 -6.87
C PRO A 53 -6.41 -21.18 -5.86
N GLU A 54 -5.96 -21.80 -4.77
CA GLU A 54 -6.80 -21.95 -3.56
C GLU A 54 -6.95 -20.58 -2.87
N ALA A 55 -8.03 -20.38 -2.13
CA ALA A 55 -8.32 -19.11 -1.46
C ALA A 55 -8.12 -19.21 0.05
N ILE A 56 -7.46 -18.21 0.65
CA ILE A 56 -7.41 -17.96 2.09
C ILE A 56 -8.36 -16.80 2.39
N LYS A 57 -9.20 -16.93 3.42
CA LYS A 57 -10.08 -15.86 3.89
C LYS A 57 -9.46 -15.13 5.08
N PHE A 58 -9.48 -13.81 5.06
CA PHE A 58 -9.08 -12.94 6.16
C PHE A 58 -10.26 -12.06 6.58
N VAL A 59 -10.82 -12.30 7.77
CA VAL A 59 -11.99 -11.60 8.29
C VAL A 59 -11.56 -10.60 9.37
N PHE A 60 -11.90 -9.32 9.19
CA PHE A 60 -11.56 -8.26 10.14
C PHE A 60 -12.80 -7.72 10.84
N ASN A 61 -12.83 -7.87 12.16
CA ASN A 61 -13.90 -7.46 13.05
C ASN A 61 -13.41 -6.39 14.04
N GLY A 62 -14.34 -5.70 14.69
CA GLY A 62 -14.05 -4.65 15.68
C GLY A 62 -14.05 -3.24 15.09
N LYS A 63 -13.38 -2.30 15.76
CA LYS A 63 -13.31 -0.89 15.38
C LYS A 63 -11.85 -0.47 15.21
N LEU A 64 -11.52 0.08 14.04
CA LEU A 64 -10.18 0.60 13.77
C LEU A 64 -9.84 1.78 14.69
N ASN A 65 -8.61 1.76 15.21
CA ASN A 65 -8.03 2.89 15.92
C ASN A 65 -7.76 4.05 14.95
N LYS A 66 -7.79 5.30 15.47
CA LYS A 66 -7.71 6.56 14.69
C LYS A 66 -6.59 6.57 13.63
N TRP A 67 -5.43 6.01 13.97
CA TRP A 67 -4.22 6.09 13.15
C TRP A 67 -3.91 4.80 12.37
N VAL A 68 -4.78 3.80 12.44
CA VAL A 68 -4.62 2.52 11.76
C VAL A 68 -5.34 2.57 10.41
N SER A 69 -4.61 2.28 9.33
CA SER A 69 -5.13 2.26 7.97
C SER A 69 -5.02 0.89 7.32
N GLY A 70 -5.43 0.77 6.05
CA GLY A 70 -5.26 -0.47 5.28
C GLY A 70 -3.79 -0.94 5.23
N LYS A 71 -2.83 -0.01 5.31
CA LYS A 71 -1.40 -0.30 5.37
C LYS A 71 -1.04 -1.10 6.62
N ASP A 72 -1.56 -0.70 7.77
CA ASP A 72 -1.27 -1.35 9.05
C ASP A 72 -1.91 -2.74 9.12
N LEU A 73 -3.13 -2.89 8.58
CA LEU A 73 -3.81 -4.18 8.49
C LEU A 73 -3.03 -5.19 7.63
N ILE A 74 -2.59 -4.79 6.43
CA ILE A 74 -1.86 -5.71 5.56
C ILE A 74 -0.46 -6.03 6.09
N LEU A 75 0.23 -5.07 6.71
CA LEU A 75 1.49 -5.34 7.40
C LEU A 75 1.28 -6.32 8.57
N TYR A 76 0.23 -6.13 9.36
CA TYR A 76 -0.13 -7.06 10.44
C TYR A 76 -0.34 -8.48 9.90
N VAL A 77 -1.09 -8.65 8.80
CA VAL A 77 -1.29 -9.96 8.17
C VAL A 77 0.03 -10.57 7.70
N ILE A 78 0.84 -9.82 6.95
CA ILE A 78 2.12 -10.32 6.42
C ILE A 78 3.05 -10.73 7.57
N GLY A 79 3.08 -9.99 8.68
CA GLY A 79 3.84 -10.37 9.86
C GLY A 79 3.35 -11.62 10.58
N LYS A 80 2.07 -11.99 10.42
CA LYS A 80 1.51 -13.23 10.97
C LYS A 80 1.75 -14.44 10.09
N ILE A 81 1.68 -14.29 8.77
CA ILE A 81 1.73 -15.42 7.83
C ILE A 81 3.10 -15.58 7.14
N GLY A 82 3.96 -14.57 7.21
CA GLY A 82 5.27 -14.55 6.57
C GLY A 82 5.23 -14.30 5.06
N VAL A 83 6.40 -14.12 4.44
CA VAL A 83 6.52 -13.82 3.01
C VAL A 83 6.11 -14.95 2.06
N ASP A 84 5.99 -16.18 2.56
CA ASP A 84 5.54 -17.36 1.81
C ASP A 84 4.16 -17.88 2.26
N GLY A 85 3.50 -17.19 3.21
CA GLY A 85 2.26 -17.68 3.85
C GLY A 85 1.09 -17.90 2.90
N ALA A 86 1.03 -17.13 1.82
CA ALA A 86 -0.01 -17.20 0.79
C ALA A 86 0.52 -17.69 -0.57
N ARG A 87 1.67 -18.38 -0.61
CA ARG A 87 2.30 -18.81 -1.86
C ARG A 87 1.33 -19.59 -2.78
N TYR A 88 1.13 -19.07 -3.99
CA TYR A 88 0.19 -19.58 -5.01
C TYR A 88 -1.30 -19.62 -4.59
N LYS A 89 -1.67 -18.91 -3.52
CA LYS A 89 -3.06 -18.76 -3.07
C LYS A 89 -3.59 -17.37 -3.40
N SER A 90 -4.90 -17.20 -3.43
CA SER A 90 -5.54 -15.88 -3.38
C SER A 90 -5.85 -15.50 -1.94
N MET A 91 -5.61 -14.24 -1.59
CA MET A 91 -5.99 -13.69 -0.29
C MET A 91 -7.30 -12.91 -0.45
N GLU A 92 -8.37 -13.39 0.17
CA GLU A 92 -9.66 -12.71 0.18
C GLU A 92 -9.86 -11.98 1.51
N PHE A 93 -10.05 -10.67 1.45
CA PHE A 93 -10.24 -9.83 2.64
C PHE A 93 -11.71 -9.44 2.77
N THR A 94 -12.27 -9.65 3.96
CA THR A 94 -13.69 -9.38 4.25
C THR A 94 -13.90 -8.97 5.71
N GLY A 95 -15.16 -8.74 6.07
CA GLY A 95 -15.58 -8.32 7.40
C GLY A 95 -15.93 -6.84 7.47
N PRO A 96 -16.63 -6.42 8.54
CA PRO A 96 -17.17 -5.07 8.67
C PRO A 96 -16.09 -3.98 8.61
N VAL A 97 -14.87 -4.28 9.05
CA VAL A 97 -13.75 -3.35 8.97
C VAL A 97 -13.38 -3.09 7.50
N ILE A 98 -13.27 -4.14 6.67
CA ILE A 98 -12.93 -4.01 5.25
C ILE A 98 -14.01 -3.25 4.49
N THR A 99 -15.28 -3.52 4.78
CA THR A 99 -16.42 -2.79 4.18
C THR A 99 -16.37 -1.29 4.53
N ALA A 100 -15.95 -0.93 5.74
CA ALA A 100 -15.84 0.47 6.16
C ALA A 100 -14.60 1.20 5.58
N LEU A 101 -13.62 0.48 5.01
CA LEU A 101 -12.43 1.09 4.43
C LEU A 101 -12.73 1.82 3.12
N SER A 102 -12.00 2.91 2.92
CA SER A 102 -11.96 3.62 1.64
C SER A 102 -11.37 2.73 0.52
N MET A 103 -11.69 3.04 -0.74
CA MET A 103 -11.04 2.37 -1.87
C MET A 103 -9.51 2.50 -1.87
N ASP A 104 -8.98 3.61 -1.36
CA ASP A 104 -7.53 3.84 -1.28
C ASP A 104 -6.85 2.86 -0.30
N ASP A 105 -7.51 2.58 0.83
CA ASP A 105 -7.05 1.56 1.80
C ASP A 105 -7.16 0.15 1.24
N ARG A 106 -8.26 -0.16 0.53
CA ARG A 106 -8.45 -1.47 -0.12
C ARG A 106 -7.39 -1.72 -1.19
N LEU A 107 -7.07 -0.71 -2.00
CA LEU A 107 -5.97 -0.74 -2.96
C LEU A 107 -4.62 -0.99 -2.26
N THR A 108 -4.40 -0.38 -1.09
CA THR A 108 -3.20 -0.60 -0.27
C THR A 108 -3.08 -2.06 0.16
N ILE A 109 -4.16 -2.64 0.68
CA ILE A 109 -4.20 -4.04 1.12
C ILE A 109 -3.91 -4.97 -0.05
N CYS A 110 -4.65 -4.86 -1.15
CA CYS A 110 -4.49 -5.74 -2.31
C CYS A 110 -3.09 -5.60 -2.97
N ASN A 111 -2.51 -4.39 -2.97
CA ASN A 111 -1.17 -4.14 -3.47
C ASN A 111 -0.13 -5.03 -2.79
N MET A 112 -0.15 -5.10 -1.46
CA MET A 112 0.91 -5.78 -0.70
C MET A 112 0.75 -7.30 -0.59
N THR A 113 -0.32 -7.89 -1.10
CA THR A 113 -0.53 -9.35 -1.02
C THR A 113 0.58 -10.18 -1.67
N VAL A 114 1.20 -9.65 -2.73
CA VAL A 114 2.36 -10.30 -3.36
C VAL A 114 3.55 -10.43 -2.41
N GLU A 115 3.66 -9.58 -1.38
CA GLU A 115 4.72 -9.66 -0.37
C GLU A 115 4.51 -10.83 0.61
N ALA A 116 3.32 -11.44 0.64
CA ALA A 116 3.05 -12.73 1.29
C ALA A 116 3.09 -13.92 0.31
N GLY A 117 3.56 -13.70 -0.93
CA GLY A 117 3.62 -14.72 -1.98
C GLY A 117 2.30 -15.00 -2.67
N ALA A 118 1.25 -14.22 -2.38
CA ALA A 118 -0.07 -14.42 -2.96
C ALA A 118 -0.08 -14.23 -4.48
N LYS A 119 -0.92 -15.03 -5.15
CA LYS A 119 -1.15 -14.88 -6.59
C LYS A 119 -2.00 -13.65 -6.90
N ASN A 120 -2.94 -13.33 -6.01
CA ASN A 120 -3.87 -12.21 -6.07
C ASN A 120 -4.35 -11.86 -4.65
N GLY A 121 -4.62 -10.59 -4.39
CA GLY A 121 -5.42 -10.13 -3.26
C GLY A 121 -6.77 -9.66 -3.78
N ILE A 122 -7.88 -10.03 -3.14
CA ILE A 122 -9.22 -9.66 -3.62
C ILE A 122 -10.12 -9.20 -2.48
N ILE A 123 -10.92 -8.17 -2.78
CA ILE A 123 -12.00 -7.68 -1.93
C ILE A 123 -13.26 -7.70 -2.80
N GLU A 124 -14.34 -8.25 -2.26
CA GLU A 124 -15.63 -8.27 -2.93
C GLU A 124 -16.12 -6.84 -3.21
N PRO A 125 -16.59 -6.54 -4.44
CA PRO A 125 -17.16 -5.24 -4.76
C PRO A 125 -18.43 -4.96 -3.96
N ASP A 126 -18.53 -3.75 -3.45
CA ASP A 126 -19.68 -3.21 -2.72
C ASP A 126 -20.02 -1.80 -3.22
N ASP A 127 -20.91 -1.09 -2.50
CA ASP A 127 -21.33 0.28 -2.84
C ASP A 127 -20.15 1.26 -2.94
N CYS A 128 -19.11 1.11 -2.10
CA CYS A 128 -17.89 1.94 -2.18
C CYS A 128 -17.13 1.68 -3.48
N THR A 129 -17.07 0.43 -3.90
CA THR A 129 -16.46 0.01 -5.17
C THR A 129 -17.26 0.53 -6.36
N GLU A 130 -18.58 0.47 -6.28
CA GLU A 130 -19.51 0.96 -7.31
C GLU A 130 -19.41 2.49 -7.47
N GLU A 131 -19.40 3.23 -6.36
CA GLU A 131 -19.21 4.69 -6.37
C GLU A 131 -17.85 5.07 -6.99
N TYR A 132 -16.81 4.32 -6.67
CA TYR A 132 -15.49 4.53 -7.24
C TYR A 132 -15.46 4.25 -8.74
N ILE A 133 -16.06 3.16 -9.23
CA ILE A 133 -15.90 2.79 -10.63
C ILE A 133 -16.95 3.43 -11.57
N SER A 134 -18.16 3.71 -11.11
CA SER A 134 -19.28 4.17 -11.95
C SER A 134 -18.97 5.43 -12.76
N SER A 135 -18.27 6.41 -12.17
CA SER A 135 -17.84 7.64 -12.85
C SER A 135 -16.60 7.49 -13.73
N ARG A 136 -15.90 6.36 -13.63
CA ARG A 136 -14.60 6.11 -14.29
C ARG A 136 -14.70 5.09 -15.42
N ALA A 137 -15.58 4.10 -15.27
CA ALA A 137 -15.74 2.99 -16.19
C ALA A 137 -16.09 3.48 -17.61
N ARG A 138 -15.31 3.01 -18.60
CA ARG A 138 -15.55 3.31 -20.02
C ARG A 138 -16.29 2.19 -20.75
N ARG A 139 -16.65 1.13 -20.04
CA ARG A 139 -17.36 -0.05 -20.54
C ARG A 139 -18.19 -0.68 -19.43
N LYS A 140 -19.11 -1.55 -19.82
CA LYS A 140 -19.87 -2.38 -18.88
C LYS A 140 -18.93 -3.30 -18.11
N TYR A 141 -19.25 -3.51 -16.84
CA TYR A 141 -18.55 -4.39 -15.92
C TYR A 141 -19.55 -5.26 -15.17
N LYS A 142 -19.04 -6.25 -14.44
CA LYS A 142 -19.86 -7.16 -13.66
C LYS A 142 -19.26 -7.30 -12.27
N LEU A 143 -20.09 -7.04 -11.26
CA LEU A 143 -19.73 -7.32 -9.88
C LEU A 143 -19.91 -8.82 -9.63
N TYR A 144 -18.91 -9.44 -9.03
CA TYR A 144 -18.96 -10.83 -8.60
C TYR A 144 -18.86 -10.86 -7.08
N SER A 145 -19.66 -11.72 -6.46
CA SER A 145 -19.62 -12.03 -5.04
C SER A 145 -19.16 -13.47 -4.82
N SER A 146 -18.62 -13.74 -3.65
CA SER A 146 -18.36 -15.12 -3.22
C SER A 146 -19.69 -15.84 -2.95
N ASP A 147 -19.81 -17.10 -3.37
CA ASP A 147 -20.98 -17.93 -3.06
C ASP A 147 -21.00 -18.32 -1.58
N ASP A 148 -22.18 -18.51 -0.97
CA ASP A 148 -22.31 -18.86 0.45
C ASP A 148 -21.65 -20.19 0.82
N ASP A 149 -21.51 -21.12 -0.13
CA ASP A 149 -20.91 -22.44 0.05
C ASP A 149 -19.43 -22.53 -0.41
N CYS A 150 -18.79 -21.37 -0.63
CA CYS A 150 -17.38 -21.31 -0.99
C CYS A 150 -16.48 -21.97 0.05
N LYS A 151 -15.45 -22.67 -0.43
CA LYS A 151 -14.48 -23.38 0.42
C LYS A 151 -13.14 -22.67 0.39
N TYR A 152 -12.65 -22.30 1.56
CA TYR A 152 -11.32 -21.73 1.75
C TYR A 152 -10.38 -22.78 2.29
N CYS A 153 -9.12 -22.74 1.86
CA CYS A 153 -8.08 -23.62 2.39
C CYS A 153 -7.70 -23.24 3.83
N ASP A 154 -7.78 -21.96 4.17
CA ASP A 154 -7.58 -21.43 5.52
C ASP A 154 -8.50 -20.21 5.76
N ILE A 155 -8.87 -19.98 7.02
CA ILE A 155 -9.64 -18.81 7.46
C ILE A 155 -8.93 -18.20 8.67
N TYR A 156 -8.60 -16.92 8.58
CA TYR A 156 -8.03 -16.13 9.67
C TYR A 156 -9.04 -15.06 10.09
N GLU A 157 -9.28 -14.96 11.38
CA GLU A 157 -10.15 -13.94 11.96
C GLU A 157 -9.34 -13.03 12.88
N TYR A 158 -9.46 -11.72 12.68
CA TYR A 158 -8.75 -10.70 13.45
C TYR A 158 -9.73 -9.73 14.11
N ASP A 159 -9.53 -9.49 15.40
CA ASP A 159 -10.10 -8.35 16.11
C ASP A 159 -9.12 -7.17 16.02
N VAL A 160 -9.54 -6.09 15.38
CA VAL A 160 -8.70 -4.91 15.13
C VAL A 160 -8.64 -3.92 16.28
N ASN A 161 -9.45 -4.09 17.33
CA ASN A 161 -9.56 -3.14 18.44
C ASN A 161 -8.21 -2.80 19.09
N ASN A 162 -7.30 -3.78 19.15
CA ASN A 162 -5.98 -3.66 19.77
C ASN A 162 -4.83 -3.63 18.75
N ILE A 163 -5.12 -3.49 17.45
CA ILE A 163 -4.08 -3.30 16.45
C ILE A 163 -3.64 -1.83 16.55
N SER A 164 -2.36 -1.63 16.85
CA SER A 164 -1.67 -0.35 16.76
C SER A 164 -1.09 -0.16 15.34
N PRO A 165 -0.77 1.07 14.88
CA PRO A 165 0.00 1.25 13.66
C PRO A 165 1.24 0.34 13.60
N GLN A 166 1.47 -0.25 12.43
CA GLN A 166 2.50 -1.26 12.23
C GLN A 166 3.68 -0.69 11.45
N VAL A 167 4.88 -1.17 11.78
CA VAL A 167 6.10 -0.89 11.03
C VAL A 167 6.79 -2.21 10.69
N ALA A 168 7.10 -2.43 9.41
CA ALA A 168 7.95 -3.53 8.99
C ALA A 168 9.42 -3.10 9.02
N LEU A 169 10.21 -3.78 9.85
CA LEU A 169 11.64 -3.56 10.02
C LEU A 169 12.45 -4.24 8.89
N PRO A 170 13.68 -3.76 8.63
CA PRO A 170 14.57 -4.42 7.68
C PRO A 170 14.85 -5.90 8.03
N SER A 171 15.17 -6.76 7.07
CA SER A 171 15.10 -6.57 5.61
C SER A 171 14.01 -7.45 4.99
N SER A 172 12.85 -7.55 5.65
CA SER A 172 11.71 -8.34 5.18
C SER A 172 10.38 -7.67 5.56
N PRO A 173 9.37 -7.63 4.67
CA PRO A 173 8.05 -7.12 5.00
C PRO A 173 7.33 -7.89 6.11
N GLU A 174 7.75 -9.13 6.43
CA GLU A 174 7.19 -9.93 7.52
C GLU A 174 7.70 -9.54 8.91
N ASN A 175 8.81 -8.79 9.01
CA ASN A 175 9.37 -8.41 10.31
C ASN A 175 8.62 -7.20 10.87
N THR A 176 7.36 -7.38 11.25
CA THR A 176 6.50 -6.26 11.67
C THR A 176 6.39 -6.16 13.19
N ARG A 177 6.38 -4.93 13.70
CA ARG A 177 6.10 -4.63 15.10
C ARG A 177 5.16 -3.42 15.22
N PRO A 178 4.42 -3.30 16.33
CA PRO A 178 3.77 -2.06 16.72
C PRO A 178 4.76 -0.90 16.75
N VAL A 179 4.32 0.29 16.36
CA VAL A 179 5.19 1.48 16.27
C VAL A 179 5.76 1.91 17.63
N GLU A 180 5.07 1.62 18.73
CA GLU A 180 5.51 1.95 20.10
C GLU A 180 6.83 1.28 20.47
N ASP A 181 7.06 0.07 19.95
CA ASP A 181 8.27 -0.73 20.22
C ASP A 181 9.53 -0.17 19.54
N LEU A 182 9.39 0.88 18.71
CA LEU A 182 10.43 1.37 17.81
C LEU A 182 10.81 2.84 18.05
N SER A 183 10.34 3.43 19.15
CA SER A 183 10.47 4.87 19.45
C SER A 183 11.90 5.39 19.64
N ASP A 184 12.90 4.51 19.73
CA ASP A 184 14.33 4.83 19.85
C ASP A 184 15.08 4.83 18.50
N ILE A 185 14.41 4.45 17.40
CA ILE A 185 15.05 4.32 16.09
C ILE A 185 15.02 5.66 15.35
N GLY A 186 16.17 6.33 15.32
CA GLY A 186 16.39 7.52 14.48
C GLY A 186 16.37 7.18 12.98
N ILE A 187 15.95 8.15 12.17
CA ILE A 187 15.82 8.03 10.70
C ILE A 187 16.46 9.22 9.99
N ASP A 188 16.90 9.01 8.75
CA ASP A 188 17.57 10.03 7.92
C ASP A 188 16.68 10.50 6.76
N GLN A 189 15.73 9.65 6.34
CA GLN A 189 14.85 9.91 5.22
C GLN A 189 13.44 9.39 5.48
N VAL A 190 12.44 10.16 5.07
CA VAL A 190 11.04 9.73 5.03
C VAL A 190 10.53 9.83 3.60
N VAL A 191 9.89 8.77 3.11
CA VAL A 191 9.24 8.75 1.80
C VAL A 191 7.74 8.53 1.98
N ILE A 192 6.93 9.55 1.65
CA ILE A 192 5.46 9.48 1.65
C ILE A 192 4.99 9.52 0.21
N GLY A 193 4.62 8.38 -0.35
CA GLY A 193 4.16 8.30 -1.72
C GLY A 193 4.71 7.10 -2.46
N SER A 194 3.82 6.26 -2.96
CA SER A 194 4.14 5.11 -3.81
C SER A 194 2.87 4.60 -4.49
N CYS A 195 2.96 3.49 -5.24
CA CYS A 195 1.76 2.76 -5.67
C CYS A 195 0.97 2.17 -4.48
N THR A 196 1.62 1.96 -3.34
CA THR A 196 1.01 1.43 -2.12
C THR A 196 0.31 2.50 -1.32
N ASN A 197 0.87 3.70 -1.15
CA ASN A 197 0.33 4.81 -0.34
C ASN A 197 0.77 6.17 -0.89
N GLY A 198 0.09 6.66 -1.92
CA GLY A 198 0.33 7.96 -2.55
C GLY A 198 -0.91 8.57 -3.18
N ARG A 199 -2.11 8.10 -2.79
CA ARG A 199 -3.39 8.65 -3.24
C ARG A 199 -3.75 9.88 -2.42
N ILE A 200 -4.82 10.56 -2.80
CA ILE A 200 -5.16 11.83 -2.18
C ILE A 200 -5.46 11.69 -0.67
N SER A 201 -6.10 10.59 -0.24
CA SER A 201 -6.32 10.30 1.18
C SER A 201 -5.00 10.17 1.97
N ASP A 202 -4.01 9.46 1.40
CA ASP A 202 -2.67 9.30 1.97
C ASP A 202 -1.95 10.65 2.14
N LEU A 203 -2.10 11.56 1.16
CA LEU A 203 -1.52 12.90 1.21
C LEU A 203 -2.25 13.80 2.22
N ARG A 204 -3.59 13.73 2.29
CA ARG A 204 -4.40 14.50 3.24
C ARG A 204 -4.03 14.16 4.68
N ILE A 205 -3.90 12.87 5.03
CA ILE A 205 -3.54 12.47 6.39
C ILE A 205 -2.11 12.92 6.76
N ALA A 206 -1.16 12.80 5.83
CA ALA A 206 0.21 13.27 6.06
C ALA A 206 0.25 14.79 6.23
N ALA A 207 -0.45 15.53 5.37
CA ALA A 207 -0.54 16.99 5.44
C ALA A 207 -1.21 17.45 6.73
N GLN A 208 -2.27 16.77 7.20
CA GLN A 208 -2.94 17.08 8.47
C GLN A 208 -1.97 17.03 9.65
N ILE A 209 -1.08 16.04 9.69
CA ILE A 209 -0.10 15.86 10.77
C ILE A 209 1.02 16.92 10.67
N ILE A 210 1.49 17.20 9.45
CA ILE A 210 2.62 18.09 9.16
C ILE A 210 2.25 19.58 9.21
N LYS A 211 0.98 19.93 9.02
CA LYS A 211 0.53 21.32 8.94
C LYS A 211 1.05 22.16 10.13
N ASP A 212 1.59 23.33 9.80
CA ASP A 212 2.14 24.31 10.74
C ASP A 212 3.36 23.81 11.56
N LYS A 213 3.99 22.71 11.13
CA LYS A 213 5.21 22.14 11.71
C LYS A 213 6.35 22.13 10.69
N LYS A 214 7.58 21.89 11.18
CA LYS A 214 8.77 21.70 10.36
C LYS A 214 9.28 20.27 10.47
N ILE A 215 9.81 19.75 9.38
CA ILE A 215 10.50 18.45 9.37
C ILE A 215 11.78 18.56 10.19
N HIS A 216 12.15 17.46 10.87
CA HIS A 216 13.36 17.42 11.69
C HIS A 216 14.60 17.77 10.83
N PRO A 217 15.54 18.63 11.29
CA PRO A 217 16.65 19.12 10.46
C PRO A 217 17.58 18.03 9.88
N SER A 218 17.61 16.85 10.49
CA SER A 218 18.39 15.70 10.03
C SER A 218 17.60 14.75 9.11
N VAL A 219 16.32 15.02 8.84
CA VAL A 219 15.45 14.16 8.03
C VAL A 219 15.13 14.79 6.69
N ARG A 220 15.29 14.01 5.63
CA ARG A 220 14.81 14.37 4.28
C ARG A 220 13.40 13.82 4.09
N LEU A 221 12.39 14.68 4.07
CA LEU A 221 11.04 14.29 3.66
C LEU A 221 10.88 14.38 2.14
N ILE A 222 10.48 13.29 1.51
CA ILE A 222 10.18 13.19 0.08
C ILE A 222 8.73 12.76 -0.09
N VAL A 223 7.92 13.60 -0.74
CA VAL A 223 6.50 13.36 -1.01
C VAL A 223 6.29 13.07 -2.50
N ILE A 224 5.61 11.97 -2.82
CA ILE A 224 5.41 11.50 -4.20
C ILE A 224 3.95 11.13 -4.44
N PRO A 225 3.13 12.02 -5.01
CA PRO A 225 1.77 11.68 -5.43
C PRO A 225 1.77 10.52 -6.44
N ALA A 226 0.82 9.60 -6.34
CA ALA A 226 0.82 8.34 -7.11
C ALA A 226 0.53 8.53 -8.60
N THR A 227 -0.19 9.59 -8.97
CA THR A 227 -0.53 9.93 -10.37
C THR A 227 -0.50 11.43 -10.59
N GLN A 228 -0.48 11.85 -11.86
CA GLN A 228 -0.55 13.27 -12.22
C GLN A 228 -1.88 13.90 -11.81
N ASP A 229 -2.98 13.15 -11.89
CA ASP A 229 -4.31 13.61 -11.47
C ASP A 229 -4.33 13.87 -9.95
N ILE A 230 -3.77 12.95 -9.15
CA ILE A 230 -3.64 13.11 -7.70
C ILE A 230 -2.70 14.27 -7.36
N TYR A 231 -1.58 14.41 -8.08
CA TYR A 231 -0.68 15.56 -7.90
C TYR A 231 -1.45 16.87 -8.08
N LEU A 232 -2.22 16.99 -9.18
CA LEU A 232 -2.99 18.19 -9.47
C LEU A 232 -4.10 18.45 -8.45
N GLU A 233 -4.77 17.40 -7.96
CA GLU A 233 -5.74 17.48 -6.87
C GLU A 233 -5.07 18.01 -5.58
N ALA A 234 -3.92 17.46 -5.21
CA ALA A 234 -3.15 17.90 -4.04
C ALA A 234 -2.68 19.37 -4.16
N VAL A 235 -2.36 19.84 -5.37
CA VAL A 235 -2.07 21.27 -5.62
C VAL A 235 -3.31 22.12 -5.39
N LYS A 236 -4.47 21.73 -5.93
CA LYS A 236 -5.73 22.47 -5.79
C LYS A 236 -6.21 22.55 -4.34
N GLU A 237 -5.91 21.54 -3.54
CA GLU A 237 -6.21 21.49 -2.11
C GLU A 237 -5.18 22.19 -1.22
N GLY A 238 -4.09 22.70 -1.79
CA GLY A 238 -3.02 23.34 -1.02
C GLY A 238 -2.16 22.37 -0.20
N LEU A 239 -2.27 21.06 -0.43
CA LEU A 239 -1.49 20.05 0.30
C LEU A 239 0.01 20.16 -0.05
N ILE A 240 0.31 20.48 -1.31
CA ILE A 240 1.70 20.66 -1.77
C ILE A 240 2.38 21.81 -1.03
N GLU A 241 1.66 22.91 -0.81
CA GLU A 241 2.17 24.06 -0.07
C GLU A 241 2.51 23.69 1.38
N ILE A 242 1.69 22.87 2.04
CA ILE A 242 1.95 22.38 3.40
C ILE A 242 3.28 21.61 3.45
N PHE A 243 3.52 20.68 2.52
CA PHE A 243 4.76 19.89 2.51
C PHE A 243 5.99 20.75 2.23
N VAL A 244 5.89 21.71 1.32
CA VAL A 244 7.00 22.62 0.98
C VAL A 244 7.29 23.58 2.15
N ASN A 245 6.27 24.14 2.80
CA ASN A 245 6.43 25.01 3.97
C ASN A 245 7.04 24.28 5.17
N ALA A 246 6.83 22.96 5.26
CA ALA A 246 7.48 22.11 6.25
C ALA A 246 8.95 21.76 5.90
N GLU A 247 9.48 22.28 4.79
CA GLU A 247 10.82 22.01 4.25
C GLU A 247 10.99 20.60 3.64
N GLY A 248 9.87 19.94 3.29
CA GLY A 248 9.86 18.72 2.50
C GLY A 248 9.98 18.98 0.99
N VAL A 249 10.42 17.95 0.25
CA VAL A 249 10.45 18.01 -1.23
C VAL A 249 9.28 17.24 -1.81
N VAL A 250 8.64 17.80 -2.83
CA VAL A 250 7.56 17.13 -3.57
C VAL A 250 8.07 16.79 -4.96
N SER A 251 7.97 15.51 -5.34
CA SER A 251 8.41 15.00 -6.64
C SER A 251 7.22 14.79 -7.59
N THR A 252 7.49 14.82 -8.89
CA THR A 252 6.52 14.30 -9.86
C THR A 252 6.26 12.80 -9.60
N PRO A 253 5.07 12.28 -9.97
CA PRO A 253 4.73 10.87 -9.80
C PRO A 253 5.79 9.92 -10.38
N THR A 254 6.39 9.09 -9.53
CA THR A 254 7.45 8.15 -9.92
C THR A 254 7.57 6.99 -8.93
N CYS A 255 8.12 5.86 -9.39
CA CYS A 255 8.56 4.75 -8.53
C CYS A 255 10.04 4.86 -8.10
N GLY A 256 10.70 5.97 -8.41
CA GLY A 256 12.14 6.21 -8.23
C GLY A 256 12.77 5.61 -6.97
N PRO A 257 12.38 6.08 -5.76
CA PRO A 257 12.98 5.59 -4.52
C PRO A 257 12.70 4.10 -4.30
N CYS A 258 11.52 3.60 -4.70
CA CYS A 258 11.06 2.24 -4.43
C CYS A 258 11.99 1.16 -4.98
N LEU A 259 12.66 1.41 -6.11
CA LEU A 259 13.67 0.49 -6.70
C LEU A 259 15.09 1.06 -6.68
N GLY A 260 15.32 2.16 -5.95
CA GLY A 260 16.63 2.80 -5.85
C GLY A 260 17.11 3.43 -7.17
N GLY A 261 16.19 3.74 -8.09
CA GLY A 261 16.53 4.20 -9.44
C GLY A 261 16.82 5.70 -9.55
N HIS A 262 16.14 6.52 -8.74
CA HIS A 262 16.37 7.97 -8.62
C HIS A 262 15.60 8.52 -7.41
N MET A 263 15.86 9.77 -7.02
CA MET A 263 15.18 10.51 -5.92
C MET A 263 15.23 9.78 -4.57
N GLY A 264 16.04 10.29 -3.64
CA GLY A 264 16.14 9.69 -2.29
C GLY A 264 16.88 8.36 -2.27
N VAL A 265 17.92 8.21 -3.11
CA VAL A 265 18.83 7.05 -3.05
C VAL A 265 19.58 7.08 -1.72
N LEU A 266 19.52 5.98 -0.98
CA LEU A 266 20.13 5.88 0.34
C LEU A 266 21.63 5.59 0.27
N ALA A 267 22.38 6.31 1.11
CA ALA A 267 23.81 6.10 1.32
C ALA A 267 24.07 4.96 2.33
N GLU A 268 25.35 4.62 2.52
CA GLU A 268 25.77 3.63 3.51
C GLU A 268 25.35 4.05 4.94
N GLY A 269 24.63 3.16 5.63
CA GLY A 269 24.23 3.37 7.03
C GLY A 269 22.98 4.23 7.23
N GLU A 270 22.40 4.79 6.16
CA GLU A 270 21.17 5.57 6.27
C GLU A 270 19.93 4.70 6.51
N ARG A 271 18.97 5.28 7.22
CA ARG A 271 17.66 4.69 7.52
C ARG A 271 16.55 5.47 6.84
N ALA A 272 15.80 4.79 5.98
CA ALA A 272 14.54 5.30 5.44
C ALA A 272 13.33 4.73 6.17
N LEU A 273 12.35 5.58 6.44
CA LEU A 273 10.99 5.17 6.75
C LEU A 273 10.08 5.49 5.56
N SER A 274 9.40 4.50 5.00
CA SER A 274 8.76 4.62 3.70
C SER A 274 7.34 4.06 3.68
N THR A 275 6.46 4.71 2.93
CA THR A 275 5.11 4.22 2.63
C THR A 275 5.07 3.33 1.37
N THR A 276 6.22 2.79 0.94
CA THR A 276 6.33 1.79 -0.14
C THR A 276 6.02 0.39 0.37
N ASN A 277 6.21 -0.64 -0.47
CA ASN A 277 5.86 -2.04 -0.20
C ASN A 277 7.06 -2.97 0.03
N ARG A 278 8.31 -2.55 -0.22
CA ARG A 278 9.49 -3.43 -0.13
C ARG A 278 10.64 -2.79 0.64
N ASN A 279 11.24 -3.58 1.53
CA ASN A 279 12.38 -3.18 2.37
C ASN A 279 13.56 -4.18 2.31
N PHE A 280 13.66 -4.95 1.23
CA PHE A 280 14.79 -5.86 1.02
C PHE A 280 16.13 -5.09 0.97
N THR A 281 17.22 -5.78 1.29
CA THR A 281 18.58 -5.24 1.27
C THR A 281 18.91 -4.59 -0.08
N GLY A 282 19.43 -3.36 -0.08
CA GLY A 282 19.81 -2.62 -1.28
C GLY A 282 18.64 -2.12 -2.13
N ARG A 283 17.40 -2.18 -1.62
CA ARG A 283 16.21 -1.84 -2.42
C ARG A 283 16.11 -0.37 -2.80
N MET A 284 16.56 0.54 -1.94
CA MET A 284 16.50 2.00 -2.16
C MET A 284 17.87 2.65 -2.36
N GLY A 285 18.94 1.86 -2.57
CA GLY A 285 20.29 2.38 -2.69
C GLY A 285 21.33 1.42 -2.13
N HIS A 286 22.17 1.90 -1.22
CA HIS A 286 23.28 1.13 -0.69
C HIS A 286 22.81 -0.15 0.05
N PRO A 287 23.47 -1.31 -0.10
CA PRO A 287 23.09 -2.56 0.59
C PRO A 287 23.09 -2.48 2.12
N LYS A 288 23.88 -1.58 2.71
CA LYS A 288 23.90 -1.34 4.17
C LYS A 288 22.92 -0.26 4.63
N ALA A 289 22.09 0.26 3.73
CA ALA A 289 20.98 1.11 4.13
C ALA A 289 19.83 0.25 4.67
N GLU A 290 19.08 0.81 5.60
CA GLU A 290 17.96 0.15 6.26
C GLU A 290 16.65 0.82 5.83
N ILE A 291 15.64 0.01 5.51
CA ILE A 291 14.34 0.51 5.06
C ILE A 291 13.26 -0.05 6.00
N TYR A 292 12.44 0.85 6.51
CA TYR A 292 11.29 0.55 7.34
C TYR A 292 10.03 0.88 6.54
N LEU A 293 9.00 0.03 6.62
CA LEU A 293 7.72 0.27 5.94
C LEU A 293 6.64 0.64 6.94
N CYS A 294 5.87 1.69 6.69
CA CYS A 294 4.78 2.11 7.58
C CYS A 294 3.64 2.81 6.83
N SER A 295 2.59 3.18 7.56
CA SER A 295 1.51 4.03 7.05
C SER A 295 1.94 5.50 6.86
N PRO A 296 1.23 6.28 6.02
CA PRO A 296 1.49 7.72 5.87
C PRO A 296 1.42 8.50 7.18
N ALA A 297 0.55 8.09 8.11
CA ALA A 297 0.42 8.75 9.41
C ALA A 297 1.71 8.60 10.23
N VAL A 298 2.23 7.38 10.36
CA VAL A 298 3.49 7.10 11.06
C VAL A 298 4.66 7.79 10.36
N ALA A 299 4.69 7.78 9.02
CA ALA A 299 5.74 8.44 8.24
C ALA A 299 5.76 9.95 8.50
N ALA A 300 4.60 10.62 8.46
CA ALA A 300 4.48 12.04 8.70
C ALA A 300 4.90 12.44 10.12
N ALA A 301 4.42 11.71 11.13
CA ALA A 301 4.80 11.92 12.52
C ALA A 301 6.31 11.77 12.74
N SER A 302 6.89 10.72 12.17
CA SER A 302 8.33 10.44 12.30
C SER A 302 9.22 11.45 11.56
N ALA A 303 8.72 12.03 10.46
CA ALA A 303 9.43 13.08 9.74
C ALA A 303 9.62 14.33 10.60
N ILE A 304 8.64 14.65 11.45
CA ILE A 304 8.70 15.80 12.36
C ILE A 304 9.68 15.56 13.52
N THR A 305 9.73 14.34 14.06
CA THR A 305 10.51 14.04 15.27
C THR A 305 11.92 13.54 15.01
N GLY A 306 12.24 13.09 13.80
CA GLY A 306 13.55 12.52 13.48
C GLY A 306 13.70 11.04 13.84
N LYS A 307 12.65 10.39 14.32
CA LYS A 307 12.65 8.99 14.77
C LYS A 307 11.29 8.34 14.58
N ILE A 308 11.22 7.01 14.53
CA ILE A 308 9.95 6.29 14.36
C ILE A 308 9.01 6.67 15.51
N THR A 309 7.84 7.23 15.18
CA THR A 309 6.95 7.88 16.15
C THR A 309 5.48 7.53 15.91
N HIS A 310 4.77 7.16 16.97
CA HIS A 310 3.32 6.98 16.93
C HIS A 310 2.63 8.35 16.69
N PRO A 311 1.67 8.47 15.75
CA PRO A 311 1.10 9.76 15.37
C PRO A 311 0.36 10.51 16.49
N GLU A 312 -0.15 9.80 17.50
CA GLU A 312 -0.83 10.39 18.66
C GLU A 312 0.05 11.33 19.49
N TYR A 313 1.37 11.25 19.36
CA TYR A 313 2.31 12.14 20.07
C TYR A 313 2.54 13.48 19.36
N ILE A 314 1.88 13.73 18.22
CA ILE A 314 2.08 14.89 17.34
C ILE A 314 0.80 15.75 17.19
N ASP A 315 -0.28 15.37 17.88
CA ASP A 315 -1.55 16.13 17.93
C ASP A 315 -1.33 17.56 18.46
#